data_AF-A0A2V6H9X2-F1
#
_entry.id   AF-A0A2V6H9X2-F1
#
_cell.length_a   1.000
_cell.length_b   1.000
_cell.length_c   1.000
_cell.angle_alpha   90.00
_cell.angle_beta   90.00
_cell.angle_gamma   90.00
#
_symmetry.space_group_name_H-M   'P 1'
#
loop_
_entity.id
_entity.type
_entity.pdbx_description
1 polymer ?
#
loop_
_entity_poly.entity_id
_entity_poly.type
_entity_poly.pdbx_seq_one_letter_code
_entity_poly.pdbx_strand_id
1 'polypeptide(L)'
;MALPPPASNQKWRACLGKTEPKRIKIRTMSILIAAVLVSTVIAANQEEPNEDKQHEREELGVNPYTTPSIERIFAQLDQLRPLPFDQLKHKLPQSITAGREQKGLIFGGLIADGFLIVEAEKKNLVEKFGRVLTEHAHALGVGGRVMRHSASLTELGRRGDWQQVRQELIATQADVEQAMVELRDEKMAHLISLGGWLRGLEISAGTVEAEFSPQRAKVLAQPDLADYFGAELKTLPPPLAHTPLFEKIRSSIKKLQPILSKAPDALTRADAGAIRAEASELNYAIRQGE
;
A
#
# COMPACT_ATOMS: atom_id res chain seq x y z
N MET A 1 27.36 21.49 13.44
CA MET A 1 25.92 21.50 13.73
C MET A 1 25.47 20.04 13.70
N ALA A 2 25.23 19.44 14.87
CA ALA A 2 24.88 18.03 14.98
C ALA A 2 23.51 17.79 14.31
N LEU A 3 23.43 16.76 13.47
CA LEU A 3 22.17 16.30 12.90
C LEU A 3 21.25 15.89 14.05
N PRO A 4 19.97 16.30 14.05
CA PRO A 4 19.03 15.87 15.08
C PRO A 4 18.86 14.34 15.02
N PRO A 5 18.77 13.64 16.16
CA PRO A 5 18.55 12.20 16.20
C PRO A 5 17.17 11.84 15.63
N PRO A 6 16.97 10.61 15.10
CA PRO A 6 15.74 10.17 14.45
C PRO A 6 14.65 9.89 15.50
N ALA A 7 14.12 10.95 16.11
CA ALA A 7 13.03 10.90 17.09
C ALA A 7 11.67 10.55 16.46
N SER A 8 11.57 10.50 15.13
CA SER A 8 10.36 10.10 14.39
C SER A 8 10.08 8.59 14.49
N ASN A 9 11.13 7.77 14.62
CA ASN A 9 11.02 6.31 14.53
C ASN A 9 10.45 5.61 15.77
N GLN A 10 10.24 6.34 16.87
CA GLN A 10 9.79 5.73 18.12
C GLN A 10 8.25 5.74 18.29
N LYS A 11 7.55 6.68 17.64
CA LYS A 11 6.08 6.82 17.81
C LYS A 11 5.29 5.75 17.07
N TRP A 12 5.68 5.35 15.86
CA TRP A 12 4.97 4.29 15.13
C TRP A 12 5.32 2.89 15.63
N ARG A 13 6.51 2.66 16.20
CA ARG A 13 6.85 1.41 16.93
C ARG A 13 5.86 1.11 18.05
N ALA A 14 5.35 2.16 18.72
CA ALA A 14 4.30 2.03 19.72
C ALA A 14 2.91 1.66 19.13
N CYS A 15 2.68 1.92 17.84
CA CYS A 15 1.49 1.48 17.12
C CYS A 15 1.60 0.01 16.67
N LEU A 16 2.77 -0.42 16.19
CA LEU A 16 3.03 -1.83 15.82
C LEU A 16 2.92 -2.80 17.01
N GLY A 17 3.38 -2.39 18.21
CA GLY A 17 3.29 -3.23 19.41
C GLY A 17 1.87 -3.57 19.88
N LYS A 18 0.83 -2.93 19.32
CA LYS A 18 -0.58 -3.17 19.68
C LYS A 18 -1.28 -4.18 18.78
N THR A 19 -0.68 -4.57 17.65
CA THR A 19 -1.32 -5.41 16.61
C THR A 19 -0.73 -6.82 16.50
N GLU A 20 0.24 -7.20 17.34
CA GLU A 20 0.69 -8.58 17.43
C GLU A 20 -0.32 -9.46 18.20
N PRO A 21 -0.84 -10.55 17.62
CA PRO A 21 -1.60 -11.53 18.38
C PRO A 21 -0.67 -12.20 19.40
N LYS A 22 -0.99 -12.05 20.70
CA LYS A 22 -0.31 -12.75 21.80
C LYS A 22 -0.27 -14.25 21.50
N ARG A 23 0.91 -14.80 21.21
CA ARG A 23 1.12 -16.25 21.12
C ARG A 23 0.76 -16.89 22.46
N ILE A 24 -0.37 -17.59 22.49
CA ILE A 24 -0.78 -18.41 23.63
C ILE A 24 0.22 -19.57 23.73
N LYS A 25 1.03 -19.59 24.80
CA LYS A 25 1.90 -20.73 25.12
C LYS A 25 1.04 -21.92 25.53
N ILE A 26 0.84 -22.88 24.62
CA ILE A 26 0.27 -24.19 24.94
C ILE A 26 1.31 -24.93 25.79
N ARG A 27 0.95 -25.25 27.02
CA ARG A 27 1.79 -25.92 28.01
C ARG A 27 1.60 -27.42 27.84
N THR A 28 2.42 -28.07 27.01
CA THR A 28 2.42 -29.53 26.86
C THR A 28 3.07 -30.18 28.10
N MET A 29 2.29 -31.00 28.80
CA MET A 29 2.78 -31.87 29.87
C MET A 29 3.68 -32.96 29.30
N SER A 30 4.80 -33.17 29.98
CA SER A 30 5.80 -34.20 29.74
C SER A 30 5.22 -35.61 29.87
N ILE A 31 5.47 -36.47 28.87
CA ILE A 31 5.53 -37.92 29.05
C ILE A 31 6.93 -38.37 28.64
N LEU A 32 7.64 -38.92 29.62
CA LEU A 32 8.94 -39.58 29.50
C LEU A 32 8.82 -40.85 28.66
N ILE A 33 9.60 -40.95 27.58
CA ILE A 33 10.07 -42.23 27.07
C ILE A 33 11.56 -42.08 26.73
N ALA A 34 12.38 -42.83 27.45
CA ALA A 34 13.81 -42.99 27.20
C ALA A 34 14.03 -43.90 25.98
N ALA A 35 14.87 -43.45 25.04
CA ALA A 35 15.55 -44.32 24.08
C ALA A 35 16.90 -43.69 23.70
N VAL A 36 17.89 -44.55 23.56
CA VAL A 36 19.33 -44.32 23.58
C VAL A 36 19.89 -44.08 22.15
N LEU A 37 21.01 -43.35 22.05
CA LEU A 37 21.99 -43.24 20.93
C LEU A 37 21.64 -42.42 19.67
N VAL A 38 22.31 -41.27 19.50
CA VAL A 38 23.47 -41.01 18.62
C VAL A 38 23.68 -39.49 18.58
N SER A 39 24.85 -39.03 19.01
CA SER A 39 25.25 -37.62 18.88
C SER A 39 25.57 -37.28 17.43
N THR A 40 24.57 -36.86 16.67
CA THR A 40 24.78 -35.96 15.53
C THR A 40 24.32 -34.58 15.97
N VAL A 41 25.29 -33.70 16.24
CA VAL A 41 25.03 -32.26 16.35
C VAL A 41 24.65 -31.78 14.95
N ILE A 42 23.37 -31.89 14.62
CA ILE A 42 22.79 -31.05 13.57
C ILE A 42 22.62 -29.69 14.25
N ALA A 43 23.59 -28.81 14.03
CA ALA A 43 23.42 -27.40 14.27
C ALA A 43 22.23 -26.95 13.40
N ALA A 44 21.04 -26.94 13.98
CA ALA A 44 19.93 -26.20 13.44
C ALA A 44 20.35 -24.73 13.52
N ASN A 45 20.88 -24.20 12.42
CA ASN A 45 20.90 -22.77 12.17
C ASN A 45 19.43 -22.31 12.16
N GLN A 46 18.89 -22.02 13.33
CA GLN A 46 17.79 -21.08 13.45
C GLN A 46 18.42 -19.71 13.18
N GLU A 47 18.41 -19.28 11.92
CA GLU A 47 18.62 -17.88 11.60
C GLU A 47 17.53 -17.09 12.33
N GLU A 48 17.89 -16.49 13.46
CA GLU A 48 17.10 -15.42 14.06
C GLU A 48 16.85 -14.37 12.97
N PRO A 49 15.61 -13.87 12.80
CA PRO A 49 15.33 -12.78 11.88
C PRO A 49 16.31 -11.65 12.17
N ASN A 50 17.15 -11.30 11.21
CA ASN A 50 18.21 -10.31 11.41
C ASN A 50 17.56 -8.93 11.63
N GLU A 51 17.35 -8.59 12.90
CA GLU A 51 16.70 -7.35 13.31
C GLU A 51 17.41 -6.14 12.71
N ASP A 52 18.74 -6.15 12.62
CA ASP A 52 19.52 -5.04 12.05
C ASP A 52 19.13 -4.76 10.59
N LYS A 53 18.98 -5.82 9.77
CA LYS A 53 18.52 -5.68 8.37
C LYS A 53 17.08 -5.16 8.29
N GLN A 54 16.21 -5.50 9.23
CA GLN A 54 14.84 -5.00 9.26
C GLN A 54 14.82 -3.51 9.61
N HIS A 55 15.61 -3.09 10.60
CA HIS A 55 15.74 -1.67 10.97
C HIS A 55 16.29 -0.83 9.82
N GLU A 56 17.32 -1.30 9.10
CA GLU A 56 17.86 -0.61 7.92
C GLU A 56 16.82 -0.42 6.81
N ARG A 57 15.95 -1.41 6.58
CA ARG A 57 14.88 -1.33 5.58
C ARG A 57 13.80 -0.33 5.98
N GLU A 58 13.45 -0.29 7.26
CA GLU A 58 12.47 0.66 7.80
C GLU A 58 12.95 2.10 7.68
N GLU A 59 14.24 2.37 7.94
CA GLU A 59 14.85 3.70 7.73
C GLU A 59 14.85 4.14 6.26
N LEU A 60 14.80 3.17 5.33
CA LEU A 60 14.66 3.45 3.90
C LEU A 60 13.20 3.55 3.44
N GLY A 61 12.25 3.57 4.38
CA GLY A 61 10.84 3.70 4.10
C GLY A 61 10.17 2.40 3.65
N VAL A 62 10.73 1.23 3.97
CA VAL A 62 10.10 -0.08 3.72
C VAL A 62 9.49 -0.60 5.01
N ASN A 63 8.16 -0.55 5.07
CA ASN A 63 7.38 -1.00 6.23
C ASN A 63 5.98 -1.46 5.77
N PRO A 64 5.14 -2.01 6.68
CA PRO A 64 3.82 -2.53 6.30
C PRO A 64 2.85 -1.52 5.67
N TYR A 65 3.06 -0.22 5.85
CA TYR A 65 2.22 0.85 5.28
C TYR A 65 2.72 1.29 3.91
N THR A 66 4.04 1.28 3.69
CA THR A 66 4.63 1.69 2.42
C THR A 66 4.69 0.56 1.40
N THR A 67 4.96 -0.66 1.86
CA THR A 67 4.99 -1.88 1.06
C THR A 67 4.03 -2.90 1.67
N PRO A 68 2.71 -2.63 1.63
CA PRO A 68 1.71 -3.58 2.12
C PRO A 68 1.78 -4.88 1.33
N SER A 69 1.36 -5.97 1.98
CA SER A 69 1.27 -7.28 1.33
C SER A 69 0.28 -7.24 0.16
N ILE A 70 0.77 -7.58 -1.04
CA ILE A 70 -0.04 -7.70 -2.26
C ILE A 70 -1.14 -8.76 -2.09
N GLU A 71 -0.83 -9.87 -1.42
CA GLU A 71 -1.80 -10.92 -1.11
C GLU A 71 -2.95 -10.39 -0.22
N ARG A 72 -2.62 -9.60 0.81
CA ARG A 72 -3.65 -8.98 1.67
C ARG A 72 -4.50 -7.96 0.92
N ILE A 73 -3.91 -7.21 -0.01
CA ILE A 73 -4.66 -6.30 -0.88
C ILE A 73 -5.70 -7.09 -1.69
N PHE A 74 -5.31 -8.21 -2.31
CA PHE A 74 -6.27 -9.06 -3.03
C PHE A 74 -7.35 -9.65 -2.12
N ALA A 75 -6.99 -10.11 -0.91
CA ALA A 75 -7.96 -10.60 0.06
C ALA A 75 -8.96 -9.52 0.52
N GLN A 76 -8.56 -8.25 0.57
CA GLN A 76 -9.47 -7.13 0.82
C GLN A 76 -10.37 -6.85 -0.39
N LEU A 77 -9.82 -6.87 -1.61
CA LEU A 77 -10.58 -6.67 -2.84
C LEU A 77 -11.62 -7.79 -3.04
N ASP A 78 -11.29 -9.02 -2.66
CA ASP A 78 -12.23 -10.16 -2.69
C ASP A 78 -13.48 -9.91 -1.84
N GLN A 79 -13.35 -9.24 -0.69
CA GLN A 79 -14.47 -8.85 0.17
C GLN A 79 -15.35 -7.75 -0.45
N LEU A 80 -14.81 -7.00 -1.41
CA LEU A 80 -15.47 -5.89 -2.08
C LEU A 80 -16.08 -6.27 -3.43
N ARG A 81 -15.88 -7.50 -3.93
CA ARG A 81 -16.43 -7.92 -5.21
C ARG A 81 -17.97 -7.95 -5.20
N PRO A 82 -18.65 -7.60 -6.32
CA PRO A 82 -18.06 -7.09 -7.56
C PRO A 82 -17.62 -5.62 -7.45
N LEU A 83 -16.57 -5.24 -8.19
CA LEU A 83 -16.10 -3.86 -8.27
C LEU A 83 -16.83 -3.12 -9.42
N PRO A 84 -17.48 -1.97 -9.19
CA PRO A 84 -18.19 -1.21 -10.22
C PRO A 84 -17.20 -0.43 -11.12
N PHE A 85 -16.45 -1.16 -11.96
CA PHE A 85 -15.32 -0.64 -12.74
C PHE A 85 -15.64 0.64 -13.52
N ASP A 86 -16.79 0.71 -14.20
CA ASP A 86 -17.13 1.87 -15.04
C ASP A 86 -17.36 3.15 -14.23
N GLN A 87 -17.75 3.02 -12.97
CA GLN A 87 -17.92 4.16 -12.05
C GLN A 87 -16.60 4.57 -11.39
N LEU A 88 -15.65 3.65 -11.31
CA LEU A 88 -14.39 3.84 -10.58
C LEU A 88 -13.21 4.17 -11.49
N LYS A 89 -13.24 3.78 -12.77
CA LYS A 89 -12.12 3.97 -13.68
C LYS A 89 -11.81 5.45 -13.87
N HIS A 90 -10.53 5.81 -13.78
CA HIS A 90 -10.06 7.13 -14.15
C HIS A 90 -9.42 7.11 -15.54
N LYS A 91 -9.33 8.30 -16.17
CA LYS A 91 -8.46 8.47 -17.33
C LYS A 91 -7.01 8.25 -16.91
N LEU A 92 -6.24 7.53 -17.71
CA LEU A 92 -4.80 7.39 -17.46
C LEU A 92 -4.11 8.76 -17.58
N PRO A 93 -3.16 9.08 -16.68
CA PRO A 93 -2.38 10.31 -16.75
C PRO A 93 -1.64 10.41 -18.09
N GLN A 94 -1.62 11.61 -18.67
CA GLN A 94 -1.03 11.87 -20.00
C GLN A 94 0.27 12.66 -19.94
N SER A 95 0.57 13.34 -18.82
CA SER A 95 1.76 14.20 -18.70
C SER A 95 2.61 13.82 -17.50
N ILE A 96 3.93 13.87 -17.70
CA ILE A 96 4.97 13.64 -16.70
C ILE A 96 5.60 14.99 -16.29
N THR A 97 4.93 16.12 -16.56
CA THR A 97 5.45 17.46 -16.23
C THR A 97 5.30 17.84 -14.75
N ALA A 98 4.72 16.95 -13.94
CA ALA A 98 4.55 17.13 -12.50
C ALA A 98 5.88 17.27 -11.75
N GLY A 99 5.85 17.92 -10.58
CA GLY A 99 6.96 17.90 -9.63
C GLY A 99 7.29 16.47 -9.18
N ARG A 100 8.52 16.22 -8.72
CA ARG A 100 8.98 14.86 -8.37
C ARG A 100 8.08 14.17 -7.34
N GLU A 101 7.69 14.88 -6.29
CA GLU A 101 6.82 14.40 -5.23
C GLU A 101 5.41 14.10 -5.72
N GLN A 102 4.88 14.96 -6.59
CA GLN A 102 3.59 14.75 -7.24
C GLN A 102 3.63 13.52 -8.17
N LYS A 103 4.74 13.28 -8.89
CA LYS A 103 4.92 12.05 -9.67
C LYS A 103 4.86 10.80 -8.81
N GLY A 104 5.44 10.86 -7.60
CA GLY A 104 5.35 9.77 -6.62
C GLY A 104 3.89 9.43 -6.29
N LEU A 105 3.10 10.44 -5.92
CA LEU A 105 1.67 10.29 -5.64
C LEU A 105 0.89 9.73 -6.85
N ILE A 106 1.15 10.25 -8.06
CA ILE A 106 0.51 9.77 -9.29
C ILE A 106 0.87 8.31 -9.56
N PHE A 107 2.14 7.93 -9.39
CA PHE A 107 2.60 6.56 -9.61
C PHE A 107 1.97 5.58 -8.62
N GLY A 108 1.87 5.95 -7.35
CA GLY A 108 1.11 5.19 -6.37
C GLY A 108 -0.34 4.96 -6.79
N GLY A 109 -1.02 6.02 -7.21
CA GLY A 109 -2.39 5.94 -7.70
C GLY A 109 -2.54 5.04 -8.94
N LEU A 110 -1.54 5.07 -9.85
CA LEU A 110 -1.49 4.16 -10.99
C LEU A 110 -1.41 2.70 -10.55
N ILE A 111 -0.58 2.36 -9.56
CA ILE A 111 -0.48 0.99 -9.03
C ILE A 111 -1.86 0.50 -8.55
N ALA A 112 -2.60 1.34 -7.81
CA ALA A 112 -3.96 1.03 -7.36
C ALA A 112 -4.96 0.87 -8.52
N ASP A 113 -4.85 1.68 -9.59
CA ASP A 113 -5.63 1.49 -10.83
C ASP A 113 -5.31 0.14 -11.49
N GLY A 114 -4.07 -0.35 -11.38
CA GLY A 114 -3.65 -1.68 -11.84
C GLY A 114 -4.39 -2.81 -11.13
N PHE A 115 -4.50 -2.75 -9.80
CA PHE A 115 -5.31 -3.70 -9.02
C PHE A 115 -6.78 -3.67 -9.46
N LEU A 116 -7.37 -2.49 -9.66
CA LEU A 116 -8.75 -2.37 -10.15
C LEU A 116 -8.94 -3.01 -11.54
N ILE A 117 -7.98 -2.83 -12.46
CA ILE A 117 -8.02 -3.41 -13.81
C ILE A 117 -7.97 -4.94 -13.75
N VAL A 118 -7.10 -5.50 -12.91
CA VAL A 118 -6.95 -6.95 -12.72
C VAL A 118 -8.21 -7.54 -12.08
N GLU A 119 -8.71 -6.92 -11.02
CA GLU A 119 -9.89 -7.40 -10.30
C GLU A 119 -11.19 -7.29 -11.11
N ALA A 120 -11.29 -6.29 -11.97
CA ALA A 120 -12.40 -6.13 -12.88
C ALA A 120 -12.18 -6.82 -14.24
N GLU A 121 -11.09 -7.57 -14.37
CA GLU A 121 -10.77 -8.43 -15.51
C GLU A 121 -10.77 -7.70 -16.87
N LYS A 122 -10.21 -6.49 -16.92
CA LYS A 122 -10.26 -5.62 -18.11
C LYS A 122 -9.10 -5.88 -19.08
N LYS A 123 -9.20 -6.98 -19.84
CA LYS A 123 -8.20 -7.40 -20.86
C LYS A 123 -7.80 -6.26 -21.80
N ASN A 124 -8.77 -5.50 -22.29
CA ASN A 124 -8.56 -4.43 -23.26
C ASN A 124 -7.73 -3.24 -22.73
N LEU A 125 -7.48 -3.16 -21.42
CA LEU A 125 -6.72 -2.09 -20.80
C LEU A 125 -5.29 -2.50 -20.43
N VAL A 126 -4.99 -3.80 -20.36
CA VAL A 126 -3.71 -4.34 -19.85
C VAL A 126 -2.52 -3.73 -20.57
N GLU A 127 -2.49 -3.78 -21.91
CA GLU A 127 -1.35 -3.26 -22.68
C GLU A 127 -1.16 -1.75 -22.54
N LYS A 128 -2.25 -0.99 -22.66
CA LYS A 128 -2.19 0.48 -22.56
C LYS A 128 -1.75 0.90 -21.16
N PHE A 129 -2.30 0.25 -20.14
CA PHE A 129 -1.95 0.52 -18.75
C PHE A 129 -0.49 0.16 -18.45
N GLY A 130 -0.02 -1.02 -18.89
CA GLY A 130 1.36 -1.46 -18.71
C GLY A 130 2.38 -0.47 -19.27
N ARG A 131 2.11 0.11 -20.45
CA ARG A 131 2.96 1.16 -21.03
C ARG A 131 3.01 2.42 -20.15
N VAL A 132 1.86 2.93 -19.72
CA VAL A 132 1.78 4.13 -18.87
C VAL A 132 2.46 3.91 -17.51
N LEU A 133 2.24 2.75 -16.89
CA LEU A 133 2.86 2.39 -15.62
C LEU A 133 4.39 2.34 -15.74
N THR A 134 4.90 1.72 -16.81
CA THR A 134 6.33 1.62 -17.09
C THR A 134 6.97 2.99 -17.28
N GLU A 135 6.33 3.86 -18.05
CA GLU A 135 6.78 5.23 -18.29
C GLU A 135 6.93 6.03 -16.98
N HIS A 136 5.95 5.93 -16.08
CA HIS A 136 5.99 6.59 -14.78
C HIS A 136 7.02 5.96 -13.83
N ALA A 137 7.18 4.63 -13.85
CA ALA A 137 8.21 3.94 -13.06
C ALA A 137 9.63 4.39 -13.46
N HIS A 138 9.89 4.56 -14.76
CA HIS A 138 11.17 5.08 -15.26
C HIS A 138 11.40 6.53 -14.85
N ALA A 139 10.38 7.39 -14.90
CA ALA A 139 10.48 8.78 -14.47
C ALA A 139 10.84 8.94 -12.97
N LEU A 140 10.60 7.89 -12.17
CA LEU A 140 10.93 7.83 -10.74
C LEU A 140 12.21 7.05 -10.42
N GLY A 141 12.86 6.45 -11.42
CA GLY A 141 14.08 5.64 -11.22
C GLY A 141 13.83 4.24 -10.65
N VAL A 142 12.56 3.78 -10.57
CA VAL A 142 12.18 2.46 -10.01
C VAL A 142 11.86 1.41 -11.08
N GLY A 143 12.08 1.73 -12.36
CA GLY A 143 11.69 0.86 -13.48
C GLY A 143 12.39 -0.50 -13.50
N GLY A 144 13.66 -0.60 -13.12
CA GLY A 144 14.47 -1.82 -13.36
C GLY A 144 13.88 -3.11 -12.77
N ARG A 145 13.53 -3.11 -11.47
CA ARG A 145 12.99 -4.31 -10.79
C ARG A 145 11.53 -4.57 -11.09
N VAL A 146 10.72 -3.51 -11.12
CA VAL A 146 9.28 -3.60 -11.43
C VAL A 146 9.06 -4.18 -12.83
N MET A 147 9.99 -3.93 -13.77
CA MET A 147 9.89 -4.45 -15.14
C MET A 147 10.20 -5.94 -15.30
N ARG A 148 10.77 -6.63 -14.29
CA ARG A 148 11.09 -8.07 -14.42
C ARG A 148 9.86 -8.93 -14.73
N HIS A 149 8.71 -8.54 -14.17
CA HIS A 149 7.45 -9.27 -14.30
C HIS A 149 6.50 -8.69 -15.36
N SER A 150 6.84 -7.54 -15.97
CA SER A 150 5.90 -6.80 -16.83
C SER A 150 5.49 -7.57 -18.08
N ALA A 151 6.43 -8.30 -18.71
CA ALA A 151 6.15 -9.15 -19.86
C ALA A 151 5.21 -10.32 -19.52
N SER A 152 5.49 -11.01 -18.40
CA SER A 152 4.66 -12.11 -17.88
C SER A 152 3.25 -11.63 -17.58
N LEU A 153 3.12 -10.56 -16.79
CA LEU A 153 1.83 -9.94 -16.43
C LEU A 153 1.03 -9.50 -17.65
N THR A 154 1.69 -8.92 -18.66
CA THR A 154 1.03 -8.48 -19.89
C THR A 154 0.50 -9.67 -20.69
N GLU A 155 1.30 -10.72 -20.86
CA GLU A 155 0.89 -11.90 -21.61
C GLU A 155 -0.23 -12.68 -20.91
N LEU A 156 -0.12 -12.89 -19.60
CA LEU A 156 -1.18 -13.52 -18.78
C LEU A 156 -2.47 -12.69 -18.84
N GLY A 157 -2.38 -11.37 -18.71
CA GLY A 157 -3.54 -10.46 -18.80
C GLY A 157 -4.18 -10.45 -20.19
N ARG A 158 -3.37 -10.58 -21.26
CA ARG A 158 -3.87 -10.68 -22.65
C ARG A 158 -4.65 -11.98 -22.88
N ARG A 159 -4.17 -13.10 -22.31
CA ARG A 159 -4.89 -14.39 -22.32
C ARG A 159 -6.13 -14.35 -21.41
N GLY A 160 -6.09 -13.53 -20.36
CA GLY A 160 -7.12 -13.47 -19.32
C GLY A 160 -6.94 -14.51 -18.24
N ASP A 161 -5.70 -14.94 -18.02
CA ASP A 161 -5.35 -15.92 -16.99
C ASP A 161 -5.25 -15.19 -15.63
N TRP A 162 -6.35 -14.59 -15.16
CA TRP A 162 -6.35 -13.65 -14.04
C TRP A 162 -5.88 -14.23 -12.71
N GLN A 163 -6.12 -15.53 -12.49
CA GLN A 163 -5.56 -16.23 -11.34
C GLN A 163 -4.03 -16.28 -11.39
N GLN A 164 -3.45 -16.50 -12.58
CA GLN A 164 -1.99 -16.45 -12.76
C GLN A 164 -1.48 -15.02 -12.68
N VAL A 165 -2.21 -14.02 -13.18
CA VAL A 165 -1.87 -12.60 -12.99
C VAL A 165 -1.78 -12.25 -11.50
N ARG A 166 -2.73 -12.70 -10.67
CA ARG A 166 -2.69 -12.52 -9.22
C ARG A 166 -1.45 -13.18 -8.60
N GLN A 167 -1.17 -14.43 -8.96
CA GLN A 167 0.01 -15.16 -8.46
C GLN A 167 1.32 -14.46 -8.83
N GLU A 168 1.43 -14.02 -10.08
CA GLU A 168 2.59 -13.28 -10.57
C GLU A 168 2.75 -11.94 -9.82
N LEU A 169 1.65 -11.20 -9.58
CA LEU A 169 1.68 -9.98 -8.78
C LEU A 169 2.13 -10.24 -7.34
N ILE A 170 1.63 -11.29 -6.69
CA ILE A 170 2.05 -11.67 -5.35
C ILE A 170 3.55 -12.02 -5.32
N ALA A 171 4.05 -12.71 -6.35
CA ALA A 171 5.47 -13.05 -6.47
C ALA A 171 6.37 -11.81 -6.59
N THR A 172 5.84 -10.65 -7.01
CA THR A 172 6.61 -9.40 -7.08
C THR A 172 6.88 -8.73 -5.73
N GLN A 173 6.31 -9.22 -4.62
CA GLN A 173 6.40 -8.56 -3.30
C GLN A 173 7.85 -8.23 -2.91
N ALA A 174 8.75 -9.20 -2.98
CA ALA A 174 10.16 -9.01 -2.62
C ALA A 174 10.86 -8.00 -3.55
N ASP A 175 10.49 -7.98 -4.83
CA ASP A 175 11.05 -7.04 -5.81
C ASP A 175 10.53 -5.61 -5.60
N VAL A 176 9.26 -5.45 -5.20
CA VAL A 176 8.69 -4.16 -4.82
C VAL A 176 9.40 -3.61 -3.59
N GLU A 177 9.56 -4.43 -2.54
CA GLU A 177 10.27 -4.02 -1.34
C GLU A 177 11.73 -3.65 -1.64
N GLN A 178 12.42 -4.44 -2.46
CA GLN A 178 13.79 -4.15 -2.86
C GLN A 178 13.89 -2.88 -3.73
N ALA A 179 12.91 -2.62 -4.60
CA ALA A 179 12.86 -1.38 -5.38
C ALA A 179 12.70 -0.14 -4.48
N MET A 180 11.93 -0.26 -3.38
CA MET A 180 11.80 0.81 -2.40
C MET A 180 13.10 1.03 -1.60
N VAL A 181 13.81 -0.04 -1.22
CA VAL A 181 15.16 0.08 -0.62
C VAL A 181 16.13 0.82 -1.56
N GLU A 182 16.11 0.48 -2.85
CA GLU A 182 17.02 1.04 -3.85
C GLU A 182 16.71 2.48 -4.23
N LEU A 183 15.48 2.93 -4.02
CA LEU A 183 15.10 4.32 -4.20
C LEU A 183 15.94 5.24 -3.31
N ARG A 184 16.37 4.75 -2.13
CA ARG A 184 17.15 5.50 -1.13
C ARG A 184 16.57 6.88 -0.82
N ASP A 185 15.25 6.96 -0.88
CA ASP A 185 14.47 8.17 -0.63
C ASP A 185 13.20 7.76 0.10
N GLU A 186 13.32 7.72 1.43
CA GLU A 186 12.23 7.38 2.35
C GLU A 186 10.99 8.24 2.08
N LYS A 187 11.17 9.56 1.91
CA LYS A 187 10.07 10.49 1.62
C LYS A 187 9.32 10.07 0.36
N MET A 188 10.03 9.70 -0.71
CA MET A 188 9.37 9.25 -1.93
C MET A 188 8.66 7.91 -1.76
N ALA A 189 9.20 6.98 -0.97
CA ALA A 189 8.50 5.74 -0.65
C ALA A 189 7.15 6.06 0.02
N HIS A 190 7.14 6.93 1.04
CA HIS A 190 5.91 7.38 1.70
C HIS A 190 4.92 8.04 0.75
N LEU A 191 5.40 8.89 -0.18
CA LEU A 191 4.54 9.58 -1.15
C LEU A 191 3.95 8.64 -2.21
N ILE A 192 4.73 7.65 -2.68
CA ILE A 192 4.22 6.62 -3.59
C ILE A 192 3.12 5.83 -2.88
N SER A 193 3.36 5.39 -1.65
CA SER A 193 2.39 4.60 -0.90
C SER A 193 1.16 5.41 -0.50
N LEU A 194 1.32 6.70 -0.18
CA LEU A 194 0.20 7.62 0.05
C LEU A 194 -0.70 7.73 -1.19
N GLY A 195 -0.10 7.91 -2.37
CA GLY A 195 -0.85 7.95 -3.63
C GLY A 195 -1.63 6.66 -3.90
N GLY A 196 -1.01 5.50 -3.63
CA GLY A 196 -1.66 4.20 -3.75
C GLY A 196 -2.80 4.02 -2.76
N TRP A 197 -2.59 4.40 -1.50
CA TRP A 197 -3.61 4.32 -0.46
C TRP A 197 -4.81 5.23 -0.74
N LEU A 198 -4.60 6.50 -1.11
CA LEU A 198 -5.69 7.43 -1.46
C LEU A 198 -6.54 6.91 -2.61
N ARG A 199 -5.91 6.32 -3.62
CA ARG A 199 -6.63 5.71 -4.74
C ARG A 199 -7.35 4.42 -4.34
N GLY A 200 -6.71 3.55 -3.56
CA GLY A 200 -7.34 2.35 -3.01
C GLY A 200 -8.54 2.67 -2.09
N LEU A 201 -8.44 3.76 -1.33
CA LEU A 201 -9.50 4.26 -0.47
C LEU A 201 -10.72 4.73 -1.29
N GLU A 202 -10.49 5.49 -2.36
CA GLU A 202 -11.55 5.88 -3.30
C GLU A 202 -12.23 4.67 -3.94
N ILE A 203 -11.46 3.69 -4.43
CA ILE A 203 -11.96 2.45 -5.02
C ILE A 203 -12.83 1.69 -4.02
N SER A 204 -12.32 1.50 -2.80
CA SER A 204 -13.01 0.76 -1.74
C SER A 204 -14.30 1.48 -1.33
N ALA A 205 -14.21 2.79 -1.08
CA ALA A 205 -15.33 3.59 -0.65
C ALA A 205 -16.42 3.68 -1.73
N GLY A 206 -16.06 3.87 -3.00
CA GLY A 206 -17.03 3.86 -4.09
C GLY A 206 -17.68 2.51 -4.32
N THR A 207 -16.94 1.42 -4.07
CA THR A 207 -17.47 0.05 -4.14
C THR A 207 -18.45 -0.26 -3.00
N VAL A 208 -18.14 0.20 -1.78
CA VAL A 208 -19.04 0.10 -0.62
C VAL A 208 -20.24 1.02 -0.80
N GLU A 209 -20.05 2.22 -1.32
CA GLU A 209 -21.14 3.17 -1.55
C GLU A 209 -22.11 2.62 -2.59
N ALA A 210 -21.63 2.09 -3.72
CA ALA A 210 -22.49 1.54 -4.76
C ALA A 210 -23.39 0.42 -4.20
N GLU A 211 -22.77 -0.55 -3.54
CA GLU A 211 -23.42 -1.73 -2.96
C GLU A 211 -23.08 -1.84 -1.47
N PHE A 212 -23.82 -1.08 -0.68
CA PHE A 212 -23.57 -1.00 0.76
C PHE A 212 -23.96 -2.29 1.47
N SER A 213 -23.03 -2.82 2.26
CA SER A 213 -23.32 -3.75 3.34
C SER A 213 -22.41 -3.43 4.54
N PRO A 214 -22.86 -3.70 5.78
CA PRO A 214 -22.01 -3.52 6.95
C PRO A 214 -20.70 -4.29 6.85
N GLN A 215 -20.72 -5.50 6.27
CA GLN A 215 -19.53 -6.33 6.10
C GLN A 215 -18.50 -5.69 5.16
N ARG A 216 -18.95 -5.14 4.02
CA ARG A 216 -18.06 -4.43 3.06
C ARG A 216 -17.53 -3.13 3.66
N ALA A 217 -18.37 -2.42 4.43
CA ALA A 217 -18.00 -1.15 5.05
C ALA A 217 -16.83 -1.27 6.04
N LYS A 218 -16.68 -2.42 6.71
CA LYS A 218 -15.55 -2.69 7.64
C LYS A 218 -14.18 -2.44 7.03
N VAL A 219 -14.03 -2.67 5.72
CA VAL A 219 -12.76 -2.47 4.99
C VAL A 219 -12.32 -1.00 5.00
N LEU A 220 -13.25 -0.05 5.20
CA LEU A 220 -12.96 1.38 5.25
C LEU A 220 -12.45 1.85 6.63
N ALA A 221 -12.59 1.05 7.68
CA ALA A 221 -12.05 1.38 9.00
C ALA A 221 -10.53 1.17 9.00
N GLN A 222 -9.78 2.23 8.69
CA GLN A 222 -8.33 2.21 8.55
C GLN A 222 -7.64 3.31 9.38
N PRO A 223 -7.84 3.33 10.71
CA PRO A 223 -7.27 4.38 11.57
C PRO A 223 -5.75 4.42 11.48
N ASP A 224 -5.08 3.27 11.47
CA ASP A 224 -3.62 3.19 11.46
C ASP A 224 -3.00 3.81 10.21
N LEU A 225 -3.60 3.59 9.03
CA LEU A 225 -3.14 4.18 7.77
C LEU A 225 -3.36 5.70 7.75
N ALA A 226 -4.53 6.16 8.24
CA ALA A 226 -4.82 7.59 8.31
C ALA A 226 -3.87 8.32 9.28
N ASP A 227 -3.59 7.71 10.43
CA ASP A 227 -2.66 8.22 11.44
C ASP A 227 -1.22 8.23 10.91
N TYR A 228 -0.80 7.13 10.27
CA TYR A 228 0.52 6.99 9.67
C TYR A 228 0.79 8.08 8.63
N PHE A 229 -0.03 8.17 7.59
CA PHE A 229 0.17 9.17 6.54
C PHE A 229 -0.05 10.59 7.04
N GLY A 230 -0.97 10.80 8.00
CA GLY A 230 -1.16 12.08 8.66
C GLY A 230 0.06 12.53 9.49
N ALA A 231 0.83 11.59 10.03
CA ALA A 231 2.10 11.86 10.69
C ALA A 231 3.22 12.14 9.69
N GLU A 232 3.37 11.32 8.65
CA GLU A 232 4.41 11.49 7.63
C GLU A 232 4.29 12.81 6.87
N LEU A 233 3.08 13.31 6.61
CA LEU A 233 2.93 14.63 5.99
C LEU A 233 3.47 15.80 6.84
N LYS A 234 3.66 15.60 8.15
CA LYS A 234 4.26 16.60 9.05
C LYS A 234 5.79 16.57 9.03
N THR A 235 6.39 15.52 8.48
CA THR A 235 7.85 15.37 8.37
C THR A 235 8.39 16.00 7.08
N LEU A 236 7.51 16.39 6.16
CA LEU A 236 7.88 17.04 4.90
C LEU A 236 8.62 18.36 5.12
N PRO A 237 9.66 18.67 4.31
CA PRO A 237 10.36 19.95 4.38
C PRO A 237 9.42 21.14 4.16
N PRO A 238 9.60 22.28 4.87
CA PRO A 238 8.68 23.42 4.79
C PRO A 238 8.36 23.92 3.37
N PRO A 239 9.33 24.03 2.43
CA PRO A 239 9.02 24.49 1.07
C PRO A 239 8.03 23.59 0.32
N LEU A 240 8.04 22.28 0.61
CA LEU A 240 7.13 21.31 0.03
C LEU A 240 5.80 21.28 0.79
N ALA A 241 5.87 21.26 2.12
CA ALA A 241 4.73 21.13 3.02
C ALA A 241 3.72 22.28 2.91
N HIS A 242 4.16 23.45 2.42
CA HIS A 242 3.33 24.65 2.21
C HIS A 242 2.93 24.90 0.76
N THR A 243 3.23 23.96 -0.15
CA THR A 243 2.66 24.04 -1.50
C THR A 243 1.14 23.81 -1.44
N PRO A 244 0.35 24.40 -2.36
CA PRO A 244 -1.11 24.25 -2.37
C PRO A 244 -1.57 22.79 -2.33
N LEU A 245 -0.93 21.93 -3.14
CA LEU A 245 -1.20 20.50 -3.19
C LEU A 245 -1.02 19.83 -1.82
N PHE A 246 0.10 20.04 -1.13
CA PHE A 246 0.39 19.37 0.13
C PHE A 246 -0.42 19.92 1.31
N GLU A 247 -0.77 21.21 1.28
CA GLU A 247 -1.76 21.80 2.19
C GLU A 247 -3.14 21.12 2.00
N LYS A 248 -3.56 20.93 0.74
CA LYS A 248 -4.81 20.24 0.39
C LYS A 248 -4.81 18.78 0.86
N ILE A 249 -3.76 18.02 0.56
CA ILE A 249 -3.60 16.63 1.02
C ILE A 249 -3.71 16.56 2.55
N ARG A 250 -2.98 17.41 3.28
CA ARG A 250 -3.00 17.41 4.75
C ARG A 250 -4.39 17.73 5.31
N SER A 251 -5.09 18.70 4.70
CA SER A 251 -6.46 19.04 5.05
C SER A 251 -7.42 17.86 4.83
N SER A 252 -7.35 17.23 3.66
CA SER A 252 -8.19 16.07 3.30
C SER A 252 -7.96 14.88 4.22
N ILE A 253 -6.71 14.51 4.52
CA ILE A 253 -6.42 13.43 5.49
C ILE A 253 -7.01 13.75 6.86
N LYS A 254 -6.86 14.99 7.33
CA LYS A 254 -7.44 15.42 8.62
C LYS A 254 -8.97 15.29 8.65
N LYS A 255 -9.66 15.55 7.54
CA LYS A 255 -11.13 15.36 7.43
C LYS A 255 -11.51 13.88 7.40
N LEU A 256 -10.73 13.04 6.71
CA LEU A 256 -10.98 11.60 6.60
C LEU A 256 -10.73 10.85 7.90
N GLN A 257 -9.70 11.24 8.66
CA GLN A 257 -9.26 10.60 9.89
C GLN A 257 -10.39 10.27 10.89
N PRO A 258 -11.31 11.18 11.26
CA PRO A 258 -12.42 10.85 12.18
C PRO A 258 -13.41 9.82 11.60
N ILE A 259 -13.59 9.77 10.28
CA ILE A 259 -14.49 8.80 9.64
C ILE A 259 -13.82 7.43 9.60
N LEU A 260 -12.55 7.36 9.19
CA LEU A 260 -11.77 6.14 9.10
C LEU A 260 -11.46 5.52 10.48
N SER A 261 -11.54 6.32 11.55
CA SER A 261 -11.34 5.88 12.94
C SER A 261 -12.62 5.39 13.61
N LYS A 262 -13.77 5.42 12.93
CA LYS A 262 -14.99 4.79 13.45
C LYS A 262 -14.78 3.29 13.65
N ALA A 263 -15.47 2.72 14.63
CA ALA A 263 -15.50 1.27 14.78
C ALA A 263 -15.98 0.62 13.46
N PRO A 264 -15.43 -0.53 13.05
CA PRO A 264 -15.78 -1.16 11.78
C PRO A 264 -17.28 -1.40 11.59
N ASP A 265 -17.99 -1.74 12.66
CA ASP A 265 -19.45 -1.97 12.64
C ASP A 265 -20.28 -0.67 12.67
N ALA A 266 -19.65 0.50 12.84
CA ALA A 266 -20.31 1.80 12.93
C ALA A 266 -20.27 2.61 11.60
N LEU A 267 -19.61 2.09 10.56
CA LEU A 267 -19.51 2.75 9.27
C LEU A 267 -20.82 2.66 8.47
N THR A 268 -21.27 3.80 7.96
CA THR A 268 -22.53 3.91 7.22
C THR A 268 -22.31 4.10 5.72
N ARG A 269 -23.38 3.98 4.93
CA ARG A 269 -23.33 4.31 3.49
C ARG A 269 -22.96 5.78 3.26
N ALA A 270 -23.44 6.67 4.12
CA ALA A 270 -23.09 8.09 4.06
C ALA A 270 -21.59 8.32 4.32
N ASP A 271 -21.00 7.57 5.25
CA ASP A 271 -19.56 7.60 5.49
C ASP A 271 -18.77 7.13 4.26
N ALA A 272 -19.20 6.03 3.62
CA ALA A 272 -18.58 5.55 2.39
C ALA A 272 -18.65 6.61 1.26
N GLY A 273 -19.79 7.27 1.10
CA GLY A 273 -19.94 8.37 0.14
C GLY A 273 -19.06 9.57 0.46
N ALA A 274 -18.94 9.95 1.74
CA ALA A 274 -18.08 11.06 2.17
C ALA A 274 -16.59 10.75 1.94
N ILE A 275 -16.15 9.52 2.27
CA ILE A 275 -14.78 9.05 2.02
C ILE A 275 -14.49 9.08 0.52
N ARG A 276 -15.39 8.51 -0.30
CA ARG A 276 -15.23 8.48 -1.75
C ARG A 276 -15.11 9.90 -2.31
N ALA A 277 -16.00 10.81 -1.92
CA ALA A 277 -16.01 12.18 -2.44
C ALA A 277 -14.69 12.91 -2.15
N GLU A 278 -14.23 12.89 -0.89
CA GLU A 278 -12.98 13.56 -0.52
C GLU A 278 -11.75 12.89 -1.17
N ALA A 279 -11.70 11.55 -1.22
CA ALA A 279 -10.61 10.84 -1.87
C ALA A 279 -10.58 11.07 -3.39
N SER A 280 -11.74 11.12 -4.04
CA SER A 280 -11.86 11.39 -5.49
C SER A 280 -11.42 12.81 -5.83
N GLU A 281 -11.87 13.81 -5.08
CA GLU A 281 -11.45 15.19 -5.24
C GLU A 281 -9.92 15.32 -5.08
N LEU A 282 -9.36 14.65 -4.07
CA LEU A 282 -7.93 14.68 -3.82
C LEU A 282 -7.12 13.98 -4.91
N ASN A 283 -7.55 12.80 -5.37
CA ASN A 283 -6.91 12.09 -6.47
C ASN A 283 -6.97 12.90 -7.77
N TYR A 284 -8.05 13.66 -8.00
CA TYR A 284 -8.14 14.60 -9.12
C TYR A 284 -7.12 15.74 -8.97
N ALA A 285 -7.05 16.38 -7.80
CA ALA A 285 -6.12 17.47 -7.51
C ALA A 285 -4.65 17.04 -7.68
N ILE A 286 -4.28 15.85 -7.18
CA ILE A 286 -2.95 15.24 -7.37
C ILE A 286 -2.60 15.12 -8.86
N ARG A 287 -3.57 14.77 -9.72
CA ARG A 287 -3.34 14.61 -11.16
C ARG A 287 -3.22 15.96 -11.88
N GLN A 288 -3.89 17.01 -11.41
CA GLN A 288 -3.77 18.36 -11.97
C GLN A 288 -2.56 19.14 -11.43
N GLY A 289 -2.08 18.81 -10.23
CA GLY A 289 -1.07 19.58 -9.52
C GLY A 289 -1.63 20.82 -8.83
N GLU A 290 -2.92 20.77 -8.47
CA GLU A 290 -3.68 21.85 -7.83
C GLU A 290 -3.84 21.65 -6.32
#